data_AF-M2QSF4-F1
#
_entry.id   AF-M2QSF4-F1
#
_cell.length_a   1.000
_cell.length_b   1.000
_cell.length_c   1.000
_cell.angle_alpha   90.00
_cell.angle_beta   90.00
_cell.angle_gamma   90.00
#
_symmetry.space_group_name_H-M   'P 1'
#
loop_
_entity.id
_entity.type
_entity.pdbx_description
1 polymer ?
#
loop_
_entity_poly.entity_id
_entity_poly.type
_entity_poly.pdbx_seq_one_letter_code
_entity_poly.pdbx_strand_id
1 'polypeptide(L)'
;AWCAACKELSILHAFRATGLSPFNPEVILQEFKTTAANSDRGALVASASDWRTIRQLLNQSTSNRSISALNRIMMKLSADTTFLQRENEQLRAALMDEKQWKERIQPGTLELSDGYHGGATFWSPRKKQRDHEESQRQKAITIEARKERKLLKAQELDERRRARAQAKLDRERQKAEAAAHRIARQAAHKRLQKAIKISRIGKKPSSKRHARLVLKNIIVSSSSGGAQPADRSAAPPSPRSCSGRPIKLPIKYQ
;
A
#
# COMPACT_ATOMS: atom_id res chain seq x y z
N ALA A 1 -10.53 12.91 60.61
CA ALA A 1 -10.06 11.67 59.97
C ALA A 1 -8.57 11.74 59.59
N TRP A 2 -8.13 12.73 58.80
CA TRP A 2 -6.74 12.83 58.33
C TRP A 2 -5.71 13.08 59.45
N CYS A 3 -6.01 13.98 60.39
CA CYS A 3 -5.11 14.26 61.53
C CYS A 3 -4.93 13.05 62.47
N ALA A 4 -5.85 12.08 62.44
CA ALA A 4 -5.74 10.85 63.23
C ALA A 4 -4.86 9.78 62.55
N ALA A 5 -4.72 9.84 61.23
CA ALA A 5 -3.94 8.89 60.43
C ALA A 5 -2.45 9.27 60.32
N CYS A 6 -2.13 10.57 60.31
CA CYS A 6 -0.76 11.08 60.24
C CYS A 6 -0.09 11.17 61.62
N LYS A 7 -0.16 10.10 62.41
CA LYS A 7 0.63 9.98 63.64
C LYS A 7 1.99 9.38 63.30
N GLU A 8 3.04 9.83 63.98
CA GLU A 8 4.41 9.33 63.77
C GLU A 8 4.48 7.80 63.83
N LEU A 9 3.78 7.18 64.79
CA LEU A 9 3.69 5.73 64.92
C LEU A 9 3.07 5.04 63.69
N SER A 10 2.03 5.63 63.10
CA SER A 10 1.37 5.09 61.91
C SER A 10 2.25 5.21 60.67
N ILE A 11 3.03 6.29 60.58
CA ILE A 11 4.00 6.51 59.50
C ILE A 11 5.13 5.49 59.58
N LEU A 12 5.72 5.31 60.77
CA LEU A 12 6.77 4.31 60.99
C LEU A 12 6.26 2.88 60.73
N HIS A 13 5.02 2.58 61.12
CA HIS A 13 4.40 1.29 60.84
C HIS A 13 4.22 1.05 59.34
N ALA A 14 3.84 2.08 58.55
CA ALA A 14 3.72 1.96 57.09
C ALA A 14 5.08 1.72 56.41
N PHE A 15 6.14 2.39 56.87
CA PHE A 15 7.51 2.15 56.37
C PHE A 15 8.04 0.77 56.75
N ARG A 16 7.67 0.26 57.94
CA ARG A 16 8.02 -1.09 58.37
C ARG A 16 7.26 -2.15 57.57
N ALA A 17 5.98 -1.93 57.30
CA ALA A 17 5.15 -2.83 56.49
C ALA A 17 5.64 -2.95 55.04
N THR A 18 6.14 -1.84 54.47
CA THR A 18 6.73 -1.84 53.13
C THR A 18 8.19 -2.31 53.10
N GLY A 19 8.81 -2.58 54.26
CA GLY A 19 10.22 -2.93 54.35
C GLY A 19 11.15 -1.82 53.84
N LEU A 20 10.70 -0.57 53.82
CA LEU A 20 11.51 0.58 53.41
C LEU A 20 12.42 1.06 54.55
N SER A 21 11.92 1.01 55.80
CA SER A 21 12.69 1.40 56.99
C SER A 21 12.31 0.54 58.21
N PRO A 22 13.24 -0.26 58.75
CA PRO A 22 14.56 -0.59 58.19
C PRO A 22 14.44 -1.30 56.83
N PHE A 23 15.43 -1.12 55.95
CA PHE A 23 15.40 -1.68 54.59
C PHE A 23 15.42 -3.21 54.61
N ASN A 24 14.29 -3.82 54.23
CA ASN A 24 14.09 -5.26 54.16
C ASN A 24 13.14 -5.62 53.00
N PRO A 25 13.68 -5.93 51.80
CA PRO A 25 12.86 -6.24 50.62
C PRO A 25 12.09 -7.57 50.72
N GLU A 26 12.46 -8.46 51.65
CA GLU A 26 11.79 -9.76 51.81
C GLU A 26 10.33 -9.63 52.26
N VAL A 27 9.96 -8.54 52.94
CA VAL A 27 8.59 -8.30 53.42
C VAL A 27 7.63 -8.25 52.22
N ILE A 28 8.00 -7.51 51.18
CA ILE A 28 7.21 -7.41 49.94
C ILE A 28 7.22 -8.76 49.19
N LEU A 29 8.36 -9.44 49.12
CA LEU A 29 8.46 -10.74 48.44
C LEU A 29 7.61 -11.82 49.11
N GLN A 30 7.49 -11.79 50.44
CA GLN A 30 6.63 -12.71 51.19
C GLN A 30 5.14 -12.45 50.91
N GLU A 31 4.71 -11.20 50.77
CA GLU A 31 3.32 -10.89 50.42
C GLU A 31 2.92 -11.50 49.06
N PHE A 32 3.80 -11.43 48.05
CA PHE A 32 3.54 -12.05 46.75
C PHE A 32 3.50 -13.59 46.81
N LYS A 33 4.36 -14.22 47.61
CA LYS A 33 4.34 -15.68 47.84
C LYS A 33 3.05 -16.12 48.53
N THR A 34 2.60 -15.35 49.53
CA THR A 34 1.38 -15.65 50.30
C THR A 34 0.11 -15.44 49.48
N THR A 35 0.11 -14.43 48.61
CA THR A 35 -0.99 -14.15 47.68
C THR A 35 -1.09 -15.24 46.61
N ALA A 36 0.03 -15.75 46.11
CA ALA A 36 0.04 -16.92 45.23
C ALA A 36 -0.55 -18.17 45.91
N ALA A 37 -0.22 -18.41 47.19
CA ALA A 37 -0.73 -19.56 47.95
C ALA A 37 -2.23 -19.45 48.32
N ASN A 38 -2.74 -18.24 48.58
CA ASN A 38 -4.15 -18.04 48.93
C ASN A 38 -5.05 -17.89 47.70
N SER A 39 -4.52 -17.44 46.56
CA SER A 39 -5.25 -17.36 45.30
C SER A 39 -5.53 -18.74 44.67
N ASP A 40 -4.84 -19.79 45.13
CA ASP A 40 -5.00 -21.18 44.68
C ASP A 40 -6.22 -21.90 45.31
N ARG A 41 -6.87 -21.32 46.32
CA ARG A 41 -8.02 -21.96 46.99
C ARG A 41 -9.37 -21.86 46.28
N GLY A 42 -9.49 -21.12 45.18
CA GLY A 42 -10.80 -20.86 44.55
C GLY A 42 -10.85 -20.91 43.02
N ALA A 43 -9.70 -20.86 42.35
CA ALA A 43 -9.64 -21.09 40.92
C ALA A 43 -9.17 -22.53 40.72
N LEU A 44 -9.98 -23.36 40.06
CA LEU A 44 -9.46 -24.51 39.34
C LEU A 44 -8.39 -23.95 38.39
N VAL A 45 -7.13 -23.96 38.82
CA VAL A 45 -5.97 -23.74 37.95
C VAL A 45 -5.88 -25.00 37.11
N ALA A 46 -6.84 -25.12 36.18
CA ALA A 46 -6.85 -26.12 35.15
C ALA A 46 -5.57 -25.89 34.36
N SER A 47 -4.61 -26.78 34.57
CA SER A 47 -3.40 -26.83 33.80
C SER A 47 -3.80 -26.94 32.33
N ALA A 48 -3.40 -25.96 31.52
CA ALA A 48 -3.77 -25.91 30.11
C ALA A 48 -3.28 -27.14 29.32
N SER A 49 -2.30 -27.89 29.85
CA SER A 49 -1.78 -29.13 29.28
C SER A 49 -2.67 -30.37 29.55
N ASP A 50 -3.61 -30.32 30.48
CA ASP A 50 -4.43 -31.48 30.83
C ASP A 50 -5.71 -31.53 29.99
N TRP A 51 -5.68 -32.20 28.84
CA TRP A 51 -6.83 -32.36 27.94
C TRP A 51 -8.09 -32.91 28.61
N ARG A 52 -7.92 -33.68 29.71
CA ARG A 52 -9.02 -34.20 30.53
C ARG A 52 -9.82 -33.07 31.19
N THR A 53 -9.14 -32.03 31.66
CA THR A 53 -9.78 -30.85 32.26
C THR A 53 -10.53 -30.05 31.19
N ILE A 54 -9.96 -29.92 29.99
CA ILE A 54 -10.61 -29.26 28.84
C ILE A 54 -11.88 -30.02 28.45
N ARG A 55 -11.83 -31.36 28.37
CA ARG A 55 -13.02 -32.18 28.08
C ARG A 55 -14.07 -32.11 29.18
N GLN A 56 -13.66 -32.12 30.43
CA GLN A 56 -14.58 -31.98 31.56
C GLN A 56 -15.30 -30.62 31.52
N LEU A 57 -14.57 -29.53 31.27
CA LEU A 57 -15.15 -28.19 31.13
C LEU A 57 -16.05 -28.07 29.88
N LEU A 58 -15.70 -28.74 28.78
CA LEU A 58 -16.54 -28.81 27.58
C LEU A 58 -17.88 -29.51 27.87
N ASN A 59 -17.83 -30.62 28.60
CA ASN A 59 -19.02 -31.34 29.03
C ASN A 59 -19.85 -30.56 30.05
N GLN A 60 -19.22 -29.66 30.81
CA GLN A 60 -19.87 -28.76 31.79
C GLN A 60 -20.28 -27.40 31.18
N SER A 61 -20.09 -27.18 29.87
CA SER A 61 -20.17 -25.86 29.21
C SER A 61 -21.55 -25.17 29.23
N THR A 62 -22.53 -25.73 29.92
CA THR A 62 -23.80 -25.06 30.23
C THR A 62 -23.63 -23.90 31.21
N SER A 63 -22.52 -23.84 31.98
CA SER A 63 -22.22 -22.74 32.91
C SER A 63 -21.29 -21.67 32.32
N ASN A 64 -21.62 -20.39 32.55
CA ASN A 64 -20.78 -19.25 32.14
C ASN A 64 -19.34 -19.34 32.69
N ARG A 65 -19.15 -19.96 33.86
CA ARG A 65 -17.83 -20.13 34.49
C ARG A 65 -16.96 -21.15 33.75
N SER A 66 -17.54 -22.24 33.27
CA SER A 66 -16.82 -23.22 32.45
C SER A 66 -16.44 -22.65 31.09
N ILE A 67 -17.31 -21.84 30.48
CA ILE A 67 -17.04 -21.17 29.20
C ILE A 67 -15.84 -20.20 29.32
N SER A 68 -15.81 -19.37 30.38
CA SER A 68 -14.69 -18.44 30.58
C SER A 68 -13.36 -19.16 30.90
N ALA A 69 -13.42 -20.26 31.67
CA ALA A 69 -12.27 -21.12 31.93
C ALA A 69 -11.73 -21.76 30.64
N LEU A 70 -12.61 -22.27 29.78
CA LEU A 70 -12.24 -22.80 28.46
C LEU A 70 -11.60 -21.75 27.56
N ASN A 71 -12.18 -20.55 27.48
CA ASN A 71 -11.60 -19.45 26.70
C ASN A 71 -10.19 -19.09 27.17
N ARG A 72 -9.95 -19.08 28.49
CA ARG A 72 -8.60 -18.85 29.04
C ARG A 72 -7.61 -19.93 28.62
N ILE A 73 -8.00 -21.20 28.69
CA ILE A 73 -7.15 -22.32 28.28
C ILE A 73 -6.88 -22.25 26.77
N MET A 74 -7.90 -21.98 25.96
CA MET A 74 -7.78 -21.83 24.52
C MET A 74 -6.82 -20.70 24.14
N MET A 75 -6.93 -19.54 24.80
CA MET A 75 -6.01 -18.43 24.59
C MET A 75 -4.57 -18.79 24.98
N LYS A 76 -4.36 -19.47 26.11
CA LYS A 76 -3.03 -19.94 26.51
C LYS A 76 -2.45 -20.93 25.49
N LEU A 77 -3.21 -21.94 25.09
CA LEU A 77 -2.78 -22.91 24.07
C LEU A 77 -2.48 -22.25 22.73
N SER A 78 -3.26 -21.25 22.33
CA SER A 78 -2.99 -20.49 21.09
C SER A 78 -1.68 -19.71 21.19
N ALA A 79 -1.38 -19.09 22.35
CA ALA A 79 -0.12 -18.40 22.56
C ALA A 79 1.06 -19.38 22.55
N ASP A 80 0.95 -20.48 23.30
CA ASP A 80 2.00 -21.51 23.41
C ASP A 80 2.30 -22.16 22.05
N THR A 81 1.27 -22.45 21.24
CA THR A 81 1.48 -23.01 19.89
C THR A 81 2.19 -22.03 18.96
N THR A 82 1.82 -20.75 18.96
CA THR A 82 2.53 -19.73 18.15
C THR A 82 3.97 -19.52 18.62
N PHE A 83 4.22 -19.60 19.92
CA PHE A 83 5.56 -19.50 20.50
C PHE A 83 6.43 -20.68 20.04
N LEU A 84 5.94 -21.91 20.20
CA LEU A 84 6.63 -23.13 19.78
C LEU A 84 6.88 -23.19 18.27
N GLN A 85 5.95 -22.67 17.45
CA GLN A 85 6.13 -22.58 16.01
C GLN A 85 7.31 -21.66 15.65
N ARG A 86 7.37 -20.48 16.25
CA ARG A 86 8.48 -19.53 16.04
C ARG A 86 9.82 -20.10 16.50
N GLU A 87 9.85 -20.75 17.65
CA GLU A 87 11.06 -21.40 18.15
C GLU A 87 11.53 -22.50 17.19
N ASN A 88 10.61 -23.35 16.69
CA ASN A 88 10.94 -24.35 15.68
C ASN A 88 11.46 -23.73 14.37
N GLU A 89 10.86 -22.64 13.90
CA GLU A 89 11.33 -21.92 12.72
C GLU A 89 12.74 -21.36 12.91
N GLN A 90 13.01 -20.76 14.08
CA GLN A 90 14.34 -20.23 14.42
C GLN A 90 15.38 -21.34 14.52
N LEU A 91 15.06 -22.47 15.16
CA LEU A 91 15.96 -23.62 15.25
C LEU A 91 16.25 -24.22 13.88
N ARG A 92 15.25 -24.31 13.00
CA ARG A 92 15.44 -24.77 11.62
C ARG A 92 16.32 -23.80 10.83
N ALA A 93 16.11 -22.50 10.96
CA ALA A 93 16.95 -21.50 10.31
C ALA A 93 18.40 -21.60 10.79
N ALA A 94 18.63 -21.64 12.11
CA ALA A 94 19.96 -21.82 12.68
C ALA A 94 20.65 -23.11 12.20
N LEU A 95 19.90 -24.21 12.10
CA LEU A 95 20.43 -25.47 11.58
C LEU A 95 20.81 -25.38 10.09
N MET A 96 20.03 -24.67 9.28
CA MET A 96 20.36 -24.43 7.88
C MET A 96 21.59 -23.54 7.74
N ASP A 97 21.71 -22.49 8.55
CA ASP A 97 22.88 -21.61 8.56
C ASP A 97 24.14 -22.38 8.98
N GLU A 98 24.05 -23.22 10.00
CA GLU A 98 25.10 -24.15 10.43
C GLU A 98 25.50 -25.12 9.31
N LYS A 99 24.52 -25.70 8.61
CA LYS A 99 24.81 -26.57 7.46
C LYS A 99 25.51 -25.81 6.34
N GLN A 100 25.02 -24.63 5.97
CA GLN A 100 25.66 -23.79 4.96
C GLN A 100 27.06 -23.36 5.38
N TRP A 101 27.26 -23.04 6.65
CA TRP A 101 28.56 -22.68 7.20
C TRP A 101 29.52 -23.87 7.12
N LYS A 102 29.06 -25.06 7.50
CA LYS A 102 29.82 -26.30 7.34
C LYS A 102 30.13 -26.59 5.88
N GLU A 103 29.20 -26.40 4.94
CA GLU A 103 29.45 -26.56 3.51
C GLU A 103 30.48 -25.54 2.99
N ARG A 104 30.47 -24.30 3.49
CA ARG A 104 31.46 -23.26 3.12
C ARG A 104 32.84 -23.54 3.71
N ILE A 105 32.90 -24.10 4.91
CA ILE A 105 34.15 -24.46 5.59
C ILE A 105 34.70 -25.80 5.12
N GLN A 106 33.80 -26.71 4.71
CA GLN A 106 34.18 -27.97 4.09
C GLN A 106 35.12 -27.60 2.95
N PRO A 107 36.42 -27.95 3.03
CA PRO A 107 37.35 -27.66 1.95
C PRO A 107 36.75 -28.35 0.74
N GLY A 108 36.35 -27.54 -0.25
CA GLY A 108 35.62 -28.02 -1.41
C GLY A 108 36.32 -29.27 -1.89
N THR A 109 35.58 -30.38 -1.94
CA THR A 109 36.06 -31.61 -2.56
C THR A 109 36.62 -31.14 -3.89
N LEU A 110 37.95 -31.13 -4.02
CA LEU A 110 38.61 -30.68 -5.24
C LEU A 110 37.89 -31.44 -6.33
N GLU A 111 37.12 -30.73 -7.16
CA GLU A 111 36.54 -31.33 -8.35
C GLU A 111 37.74 -31.87 -9.08
N LEU A 112 37.90 -33.19 -9.03
CA LEU A 112 38.87 -33.90 -9.82
C LEU A 112 38.47 -33.58 -11.24
N SER A 113 39.14 -32.58 -11.82
CA SER A 113 39.07 -32.25 -13.23
C SER A 113 39.04 -33.57 -14.02
N ASP A 114 38.10 -33.69 -14.97
CA ASP A 114 37.76 -34.92 -15.71
C ASP A 114 38.92 -35.66 -16.41
N GLY A 115 40.16 -35.17 -16.29
CA GLY A 115 41.41 -35.84 -16.67
C GLY A 115 42.24 -36.39 -15.49
N TYR A 116 41.63 -36.71 -14.35
CA TYR A 116 42.37 -37.17 -13.16
C TYR A 116 42.84 -38.63 -13.29
N HIS A 117 44.00 -38.81 -13.92
CA HIS A 117 44.70 -40.09 -13.98
C HIS A 117 45.44 -40.38 -12.67
N GLY A 118 44.71 -40.69 -11.59
CA GLY A 118 45.20 -41.47 -10.43
C GLY A 118 46.57 -41.12 -9.80
N GLY A 119 47.09 -39.91 -9.99
CA GLY A 119 48.44 -39.52 -9.60
C GLY A 119 48.43 -38.17 -8.88
N ALA A 120 49.32 -38.00 -7.90
CA ALA A 120 49.47 -36.76 -7.17
C ALA A 120 49.63 -35.57 -8.13
N THR A 121 48.66 -34.64 -8.12
CA THR A 121 48.76 -33.43 -8.94
C THR A 121 49.86 -32.54 -8.34
N PHE A 122 51.01 -32.47 -9.02
CA PHE A 122 52.12 -31.63 -8.59
C PHE A 122 51.76 -30.15 -8.79
N TRP A 123 51.44 -29.47 -7.69
CA TRP A 123 51.19 -28.03 -7.66
C TRP A 123 52.50 -27.24 -7.75
N SER A 124 53.07 -27.16 -8.95
CA SER A 124 54.19 -26.26 -9.22
C SER A 124 53.73 -24.79 -9.09
N PRO A 125 54.57 -23.87 -8.55
CA PRO A 125 54.25 -22.44 -8.44
C PRO A 125 53.71 -21.81 -9.73
N ARG A 126 54.19 -22.27 -10.90
CA ARG A 126 53.73 -21.81 -12.22
C ARG A 126 52.29 -22.20 -12.56
N LYS A 127 51.75 -23.27 -11.95
CA LYS A 127 50.36 -23.68 -12.15
C LYS A 127 49.41 -22.79 -11.34
N LYS A 128 49.74 -22.54 -10.07
CA LYS A 128 48.97 -21.61 -9.21
C LYS A 128 48.88 -20.20 -9.78
N GLN A 129 49.97 -19.72 -10.39
CA GLN A 129 49.98 -18.41 -11.04
C GLN A 129 49.01 -18.35 -12.22
N ARG A 130 48.96 -19.39 -13.06
CA ARG A 130 48.03 -19.47 -14.20
C ARG A 130 46.57 -19.45 -13.76
N ASP A 131 46.20 -20.25 -12.77
CA ASP A 131 44.83 -20.29 -12.26
C ASP A 131 44.39 -18.94 -11.68
N HIS A 132 45.33 -18.20 -11.05
CA HIS A 132 45.09 -16.85 -10.55
C HIS A 132 44.86 -15.85 -11.69
N GLU A 133 45.70 -15.89 -12.72
CA GLU A 133 45.55 -15.05 -13.92
C GLU A 133 44.25 -15.35 -14.67
N GLU A 134 43.87 -16.63 -14.81
CA GLU A 134 42.60 -17.05 -15.41
C GLU A 134 41.40 -16.55 -14.61
N SER A 135 41.44 -16.68 -13.28
CA SER A 135 40.41 -16.13 -12.39
C SER A 135 40.29 -14.60 -12.52
N GLN A 136 41.42 -13.89 -12.65
CA GLN A 136 41.41 -12.45 -12.88
C GLN A 136 40.81 -12.08 -14.24
N ARG A 137 41.15 -12.82 -15.30
CA ARG A 137 40.58 -12.63 -16.64
C ARG A 137 39.07 -12.84 -16.65
N GLN A 138 38.57 -13.88 -15.99
CA GLN A 138 37.13 -14.12 -15.86
C GLN A 138 36.43 -12.96 -15.11
N LYS A 139 37.04 -12.46 -14.04
CA LYS A 139 36.52 -11.27 -13.34
C LYS A 139 36.52 -10.03 -14.24
N ALA A 140 37.56 -9.82 -15.03
CA ALA A 140 37.60 -8.71 -15.98
C ALA A 140 36.47 -8.81 -17.02
N ILE A 141 36.29 -9.99 -17.64
CA ILE A 141 35.25 -10.25 -18.63
C ILE A 141 33.85 -10.00 -18.04
N THR A 142 33.58 -10.48 -16.82
CA THR A 142 32.27 -10.25 -16.18
C THR A 142 32.02 -8.78 -15.86
N ILE A 143 33.05 -8.02 -15.48
CA ILE A 143 32.97 -6.58 -15.25
C ILE A 143 32.69 -5.84 -16.57
N GLU A 144 33.37 -6.21 -17.65
CA GLU A 144 33.17 -5.63 -18.98
C GLU A 144 31.76 -5.89 -19.50
N ALA A 145 31.30 -7.15 -19.45
CA ALA A 145 29.93 -7.50 -19.82
C ALA A 145 28.88 -6.72 -19.02
N ARG A 146 29.15 -6.43 -17.73
CA ARG A 146 28.27 -5.60 -16.90
C ARG A 146 28.29 -4.12 -17.35
N LYS A 147 29.44 -3.60 -17.77
CA LYS A 147 29.56 -2.23 -18.31
C LYS A 147 28.81 -2.10 -19.63
N GLU A 148 29.00 -3.03 -20.56
CA GLU A 148 28.31 -3.06 -21.86
C GLU A 148 26.79 -3.11 -21.68
N ARG A 149 26.28 -3.99 -20.81
CA ARG A 149 24.85 -4.05 -20.48
C ARG A 149 24.29 -2.73 -19.93
N LYS A 150 25.09 -1.99 -19.15
CA LYS A 150 24.68 -0.67 -18.63
C LYS A 150 24.64 0.37 -19.75
N LEU A 151 25.61 0.36 -20.65
CA LEU A 151 25.67 1.28 -21.79
C LEU A 151 24.48 1.06 -22.74
N LEU A 152 24.18 -0.19 -23.09
CA LEU A 152 23.04 -0.52 -23.94
C LEU A 152 21.71 -0.05 -23.31
N LYS A 153 21.51 -0.29 -22.01
CA LYS A 153 20.32 0.19 -21.29
C LYS A 153 20.22 1.72 -21.26
N ALA A 154 21.35 2.41 -21.12
CA ALA A 154 21.38 3.87 -21.14
C ALA A 154 20.98 4.41 -22.53
N GLN A 155 21.52 3.82 -23.59
CA GLN A 155 21.17 4.17 -24.97
C GLN A 155 19.68 3.95 -25.25
N GLU A 156 19.13 2.78 -24.88
CA GLU A 156 17.70 2.47 -25.05
C GLU A 156 16.81 3.49 -24.33
N LEU A 157 17.17 3.89 -23.11
CA LEU A 157 16.43 4.90 -22.35
C LEU A 157 16.48 6.29 -23.01
N ASP A 158 17.62 6.68 -23.55
CA ASP A 158 17.78 7.97 -24.23
C ASP A 158 17.04 8.01 -25.57
N GLU A 159 17.06 6.91 -26.33
CA GLU A 159 16.22 6.75 -27.53
C GLU A 159 14.73 6.85 -27.18
N ARG A 160 14.30 6.17 -26.11
CA ARG A 160 12.92 6.27 -25.63
C ARG A 160 12.54 7.69 -25.22
N ARG A 161 13.46 8.46 -24.62
CA ARG A 161 13.24 9.87 -24.29
C ARG A 161 13.13 10.73 -25.55
N ARG A 162 14.00 10.53 -26.53
CA ARG A 162 13.96 11.24 -27.82
C ARG A 162 12.66 10.95 -28.58
N ALA A 163 12.24 9.69 -28.65
CA ALA A 163 10.98 9.30 -29.28
C ALA A 163 9.77 9.95 -28.57
N ARG A 164 9.78 10.03 -27.24
CA ARG A 164 8.73 10.76 -26.49
C ARG A 164 8.73 12.25 -26.79
N ALA A 165 9.90 12.88 -26.93
CA ALA A 165 10.01 14.30 -27.26
C ALA A 165 9.50 14.58 -28.68
N GLN A 166 9.90 13.77 -29.66
CA GLN A 166 9.39 13.86 -31.04
C GLN A 166 7.87 13.67 -31.10
N ALA A 167 7.35 12.64 -30.42
CA ALA A 167 5.91 12.41 -30.36
C ALA A 167 5.13 13.57 -29.71
N LYS A 168 5.74 14.32 -28.77
CA LYS A 168 5.12 15.54 -28.23
C LYS A 168 5.06 16.66 -29.28
N LEU A 169 6.17 16.90 -29.97
CA LEU A 169 6.24 17.91 -31.04
C LEU A 169 5.24 17.60 -32.16
N ASP A 170 5.13 16.35 -32.58
CA ASP A 170 4.18 15.95 -33.63
C ASP A 170 2.72 16.11 -33.16
N ARG A 171 2.42 15.78 -31.91
CA ARG A 171 1.09 16.05 -31.32
C ARG A 171 0.78 17.54 -31.27
N GLU A 172 1.75 18.39 -30.97
CA GLU A 172 1.58 19.84 -30.96
C GLU A 172 1.35 20.39 -32.37
N ARG A 173 2.11 19.90 -33.37
CA ARG A 173 1.91 20.23 -34.79
C ARG A 173 0.52 19.83 -35.27
N GLN A 174 0.11 18.58 -35.01
CA GLN A 174 -1.24 18.10 -35.37
C GLN A 174 -2.35 18.92 -34.70
N LYS A 175 -2.16 19.31 -33.43
CA LYS A 175 -3.12 20.19 -32.74
C LYS A 175 -3.16 21.58 -33.37
N ALA A 176 -2.02 22.15 -33.74
CA ALA A 176 -1.94 23.46 -34.39
C ALA A 176 -2.60 23.43 -35.78
N GLU A 177 -2.33 22.40 -36.58
CA GLU A 177 -2.97 22.19 -37.89
C GLU A 177 -4.47 22.00 -37.75
N ALA A 178 -4.93 21.19 -36.80
CA ALA A 178 -6.34 21.00 -36.53
C ALA A 178 -7.01 22.31 -36.08
N ALA A 179 -6.35 23.12 -35.27
CA ALA A 179 -6.84 24.44 -34.86
C ALA A 179 -6.90 25.41 -36.05
N ALA A 180 -5.86 25.48 -36.89
CA ALA A 180 -5.83 26.29 -38.09
C ALA A 180 -6.94 25.90 -39.07
N HIS A 181 -7.14 24.60 -39.27
CA HIS A 181 -8.22 24.08 -40.11
C HIS A 181 -9.61 24.40 -39.55
N ARG A 182 -9.81 24.35 -38.23
CA ARG A 182 -11.05 24.81 -37.58
C ARG A 182 -11.29 26.30 -37.82
N ILE A 183 -10.27 27.15 -37.68
CA ILE A 183 -10.35 28.59 -37.93
C ILE A 183 -10.69 28.85 -39.40
N ALA A 184 -10.02 28.17 -40.34
CA ALA A 184 -10.26 28.30 -41.78
C ALA A 184 -11.70 27.91 -42.15
N ARG A 185 -12.22 26.80 -41.59
CA ARG A 185 -13.63 26.39 -41.77
C ARG A 185 -14.61 27.42 -41.26
N GLN A 186 -14.38 27.97 -40.07
CA GLN A 186 -15.23 29.03 -39.51
C GLN A 186 -15.17 30.31 -40.35
N ALA A 187 -14.00 30.70 -40.84
CA ALA A 187 -13.84 31.85 -41.72
C ALA A 187 -14.56 31.65 -43.06
N ALA A 188 -14.43 30.48 -43.68
CA ALA A 188 -15.14 30.12 -44.91
C ALA A 188 -16.66 30.18 -44.71
N HIS A 189 -17.18 29.61 -43.61
CA HIS A 189 -18.60 29.66 -43.27
C HIS A 189 -19.10 31.11 -43.09
N LYS A 190 -18.35 31.96 -42.38
CA LYS A 190 -18.67 33.39 -42.24
C LYS A 190 -18.69 34.11 -43.59
N ARG A 191 -17.75 33.80 -44.50
CA ARG A 191 -17.72 34.36 -45.87
C ARG A 191 -18.96 33.95 -46.67
N LEU A 192 -19.35 32.67 -46.61
CA LEU A 192 -20.56 32.17 -47.25
C LEU A 192 -21.82 32.87 -46.72
N GLN A 193 -21.95 33.01 -45.40
CA GLN A 193 -23.08 33.74 -44.81
C GLN A 193 -23.14 35.20 -45.26
N LYS A 194 -22.01 35.90 -45.34
CA LYS A 194 -21.95 37.28 -45.86
C LYS A 194 -22.38 37.33 -47.33
N ALA A 195 -21.89 36.42 -48.17
CA ALA A 195 -22.28 36.35 -49.58
C ALA A 195 -23.79 36.09 -49.75
N ILE A 196 -24.37 35.18 -48.97
CA ILE A 196 -25.82 34.91 -48.95
C ILE A 196 -26.62 36.15 -48.50
N LYS A 197 -26.13 36.91 -47.50
CA LYS A 197 -26.77 38.16 -47.08
C LYS A 197 -26.72 39.23 -48.18
N ILE A 198 -25.58 39.42 -48.83
CA ILE A 198 -25.42 40.39 -49.92
C ILE A 198 -26.33 40.03 -51.11
N SER A 199 -26.39 38.75 -51.48
CA SER A 199 -27.26 38.29 -52.58
C SER A 199 -28.76 38.43 -52.26
N ARG A 200 -29.15 38.36 -50.98
CA ARG A 200 -30.52 38.67 -50.53
C ARG A 200 -30.83 40.17 -50.52
N ILE A 201 -29.86 41.03 -50.22
CA ILE A 201 -30.04 42.50 -50.23
C ILE A 201 -30.24 43.02 -51.66
N GLY A 202 -29.53 42.46 -52.65
CA GLY A 202 -29.71 42.79 -54.07
C GLY A 202 -30.98 42.22 -54.72
N LYS A 203 -31.71 41.33 -54.04
CA LYS A 203 -32.98 40.74 -54.50
C LYS A 203 -34.21 41.32 -53.80
N LYS A 204 -34.09 42.45 -53.08
CA LYS A 204 -35.27 43.23 -52.70
C LYS A 204 -35.76 44.00 -53.93
N PRO A 205 -36.95 43.72 -54.48
CA PRO A 205 -37.54 44.66 -55.43
C PRO A 205 -37.74 45.98 -54.70
N SER A 206 -37.37 47.10 -55.35
CA SER A 206 -37.81 48.42 -54.92
C SER A 206 -39.34 48.39 -54.88
N SER A 207 -39.92 48.35 -53.69
CA SER A 207 -41.36 48.48 -53.55
C SER A 207 -41.72 49.90 -54.00
N LYS A 208 -42.32 49.99 -55.19
CA LYS A 208 -43.02 51.18 -55.64
C LYS A 208 -44.02 51.59 -54.57
N ARG A 209 -44.03 52.89 -54.27
CA ARG A 209 -45.15 53.57 -53.61
C ARG A 209 -46.44 53.19 -54.34
N HIS A 210 -47.43 52.62 -53.64
CA HIS A 210 -48.82 52.75 -54.05
C HIS A 210 -49.72 52.97 -52.83
N ALA A 211 -50.39 54.12 -52.91
CA ALA A 211 -51.68 54.55 -52.40
C ALA A 211 -52.24 53.93 -51.10
N ARG A 212 -52.56 54.85 -50.17
CA ARG A 212 -53.54 54.67 -49.12
C ARG A 212 -54.85 54.14 -49.70
N LEU A 213 -55.34 53.03 -49.18
CA LEU A 213 -56.77 52.76 -49.11
C LEU A 213 -57.11 52.42 -47.66
N VAL A 214 -57.84 53.35 -47.06
CA VAL A 214 -58.50 53.20 -45.77
C VAL A 214 -59.68 52.26 -45.97
N LEU A 215 -59.67 51.10 -45.32
CA LEU A 215 -60.89 50.39 -44.97
C LEU A 215 -60.80 49.82 -43.56
N LYS A 216 -61.97 49.81 -42.92
CA LYS A 216 -62.23 49.92 -41.48
C LYS A 216 -62.05 48.59 -40.73
N ASN A 217 -61.77 48.76 -39.44
CA ASN A 217 -61.73 47.80 -38.33
C ASN A 217 -62.77 46.67 -38.40
N ILE A 218 -62.34 45.43 -38.16
CA ILE A 218 -63.11 44.40 -37.43
C ILE A 218 -62.13 43.70 -36.46
N ILE A 219 -62.51 43.76 -35.18
CA ILE A 219 -61.94 43.06 -34.03
C ILE A 219 -62.22 41.56 -34.16
N VAL A 220 -61.33 40.68 -33.66
CA VAL A 220 -61.64 39.50 -32.83
C VAL A 220 -60.36 38.66 -32.62
N SER A 221 -60.01 38.54 -31.33
CA SER A 221 -59.37 37.43 -30.59
C SER A 221 -58.41 36.47 -31.34
N SER A 222 -57.28 36.01 -30.81
CA SER A 222 -57.05 35.36 -29.51
C SER A 222 -55.66 34.74 -29.56
N SER A 223 -54.98 34.67 -28.40
CA SER A 223 -54.09 33.57 -27.96
C SER A 223 -52.87 33.21 -28.84
N SER A 224 -51.71 32.76 -28.37
CA SER A 224 -51.17 32.35 -27.08
C SER A 224 -49.80 31.75 -27.42
N GLY A 225 -48.87 31.74 -26.47
CA GLY A 225 -47.66 30.91 -26.54
C GLY A 225 -46.42 31.78 -26.67
N GLY A 226 -45.75 32.18 -25.60
CA GLY A 226 -45.51 31.40 -24.38
C GLY A 226 -44.02 31.09 -24.35
N ALA A 227 -43.29 31.95 -23.65
CA ALA A 227 -41.91 31.73 -23.26
C ALA A 227 -41.81 30.46 -22.40
N GLN A 228 -40.81 29.63 -22.70
CA GLN A 228 -40.25 28.65 -21.77
C GLN A 228 -38.74 28.59 -22.00
N PRO A 229 -37.91 29.01 -21.03
CA PRO A 229 -36.49 28.69 -21.00
C PRO A 229 -36.33 27.26 -20.48
N ALA A 230 -35.72 26.40 -21.29
CA ALA A 230 -35.36 25.05 -20.88
C ALA A 230 -34.30 25.10 -19.76
N ASP A 231 -34.73 24.61 -18.60
CA ASP A 231 -34.03 23.86 -17.58
C ASP A 231 -32.54 24.09 -17.30
N ARG A 232 -32.34 24.46 -16.03
CA ARG A 232 -31.13 24.47 -15.21
C ARG A 232 -30.17 23.34 -15.57
N SER A 233 -28.91 23.71 -15.79
CA SER A 233 -27.78 22.78 -15.83
C SER A 233 -27.79 21.86 -14.61
N ALA A 234 -27.95 20.56 -14.87
CA ALA A 234 -27.62 19.52 -13.90
C ALA A 234 -26.14 19.66 -13.52
N ALA A 235 -25.86 19.66 -12.22
CA ALA A 235 -24.50 19.67 -11.69
C ALA A 235 -23.68 18.50 -12.26
N PRO A 236 -22.37 18.67 -12.53
CA PRO A 236 -21.54 17.60 -13.06
C PRO A 236 -21.53 16.38 -12.12
N PRO A 237 -21.55 15.15 -12.66
CA PRO A 237 -21.54 13.94 -11.83
C PRO A 237 -20.26 13.89 -10.99
N SER A 238 -20.40 13.48 -9.73
CA SER A 238 -19.27 13.30 -8.79
C SER A 238 -18.17 12.41 -9.40
N PRO A 239 -16.88 12.74 -9.22
CA PRO A 239 -15.78 11.96 -9.78
C PRO A 239 -15.83 10.50 -9.32
N ARG A 240 -15.76 9.59 -10.30
CA ARG A 240 -15.76 8.13 -10.11
C ARG A 240 -14.37 7.57 -10.43
N SER A 241 -13.96 6.52 -9.72
CA SER A 241 -12.72 5.78 -10.04
C SER A 241 -12.84 5.05 -11.38
N CYS A 242 -11.72 4.58 -11.94
CA CYS A 242 -11.71 3.72 -13.14
C CYS A 242 -12.53 2.42 -12.95
N SER A 243 -12.83 2.03 -11.71
CA SER A 243 -13.67 0.88 -11.35
C SER A 243 -15.11 1.26 -10.99
N GLY A 244 -15.54 2.49 -11.27
CA GLY A 244 -16.91 2.96 -11.11
C GLY A 244 -17.32 3.31 -9.67
N ARG A 245 -16.39 3.29 -8.70
CA ARG A 245 -16.69 3.59 -7.29
C ARG A 245 -16.75 5.11 -7.05
N PRO A 246 -17.71 5.60 -6.23
CA PRO A 246 -17.79 7.01 -5.89
C PRO A 246 -16.61 7.41 -5.01
N ILE A 247 -15.88 8.46 -5.40
CA ILE A 247 -14.75 8.98 -4.64
C ILE A 247 -15.28 10.01 -3.64
N LYS A 248 -15.19 9.72 -2.34
CA LYS A 248 -15.49 10.70 -1.29
C LYS A 248 -14.29 11.64 -1.14
N LEU A 249 -14.41 12.86 -1.64
CA LEU A 249 -13.40 13.89 -1.42
C LEU A 249 -13.46 14.39 0.03
N PRO A 250 -12.31 14.54 0.72
CA PRO A 250 -12.23 15.24 2.00
C PRO A 250 -12.79 16.66 1.91
N ILE A 251 -13.38 17.18 2.99
CA ILE A 251 -14.05 18.50 3.05
C ILE A 251 -13.16 19.64 2.54
N LYS A 252 -11.84 19.56 2.78
CA LYS A 252 -10.85 20.53 2.28
C LYS A 252 -10.72 20.61 0.74
N TYR A 253 -11.29 19.66 0.01
CA TYR A 253 -11.25 19.58 -1.46
C TYR A 253 -12.66 19.53 -2.08
N GLN A 254 -13.70 19.82 -1.30
CA GLN A 254 -15.07 20.01 -1.79
C GLN A 254 -15.32 21.46 -2.17
#